data_AF-A0A924YJ29-F1
#
_entry.id   AF-A0A924YJ29-F1
#
_cell.length_a   1.000
_cell.length_b   1.000
_cell.length_c   1.000
_cell.angle_alpha   90.00
_cell.angle_beta   90.00
_cell.angle_gamma   90.00
#
_symmetry.space_group_name_H-M   'P 1'
#
loop_
_entity.id
_entity.type
_entity.pdbx_description
1 polymer ?
#
loop_
_entity_poly.entity_id
_entity_poly.type
_entity_poly.pdbx_seq_one_letter_code
_entity_poly.pdbx_strand_id
1 'polypeptide(L)'
;MFIWFSNGVQAVPIYSRKNQYIGINAHLHSILQGRRGKWGVFHSTHITHLAEAIDKRLPAGYIVVPESGMQIREYHPRSGESAAEFLQKRQPKSKRKRRSIKPDVSVYDLEPERDAPVGGTAIAAPTAPSVIMPTIDTFEDPDMFLTAVVIYRFSREEGLGEPVTWIELLSPSNKPFADGAAQYYDNRTISIKKGIVLVELDYLHQSPPVLVNMPSYADGESNSYPYHVAVNVPRPNA
;
A
#
# COMPACT_ATOMS: atom_id res chain seq x y z
N MET A 1 12.09 -0.64 33.72
CA MET A 1 12.44 -2.08 33.78
C MET A 1 12.38 -2.59 32.36
N PHE A 2 13.51 -2.63 31.66
CA PHE A 2 13.58 -3.06 30.26
C PHE A 2 14.16 -4.47 30.22
N ILE A 3 13.47 -5.39 29.56
CA ILE A 3 14.05 -6.66 29.15
C ILE A 3 14.50 -6.46 27.71
N TRP A 4 15.78 -6.15 27.55
CA TRP A 4 16.45 -6.23 26.26
C TRP A 4 16.72 -7.70 25.97
N PHE A 5 16.06 -8.24 24.96
CA PHE A 5 16.19 -9.63 24.56
C PHE A 5 17.31 -9.78 23.52
N SER A 6 18.57 -9.75 23.97
CA SER A 6 19.65 -10.37 23.23
C SER A 6 19.71 -11.86 23.63
N ASN A 7 19.86 -12.74 22.65
CA ASN A 7 19.98 -14.21 22.77
C ASN A 7 18.64 -14.99 22.77
N GLY A 8 18.33 -15.62 21.64
CA GLY A 8 17.61 -16.90 21.59
C GLY A 8 16.29 -17.02 22.35
N VAL A 9 15.49 -15.95 22.41
CA VAL A 9 14.24 -15.99 23.17
C VAL A 9 13.26 -16.93 22.51
N GLN A 10 12.96 -18.03 23.20
CA GLN A 10 11.74 -18.79 22.99
C GLN A 10 10.57 -17.82 23.11
N ALA A 11 9.90 -17.56 21.98
CA ALA A 11 8.67 -16.81 21.97
C ALA A 11 7.73 -17.41 23.02
N VAL A 12 7.30 -16.61 24.00
CA VAL A 12 6.37 -17.09 25.03
C VAL A 12 5.11 -17.54 24.30
N PRO A 13 4.75 -18.83 24.36
CA PRO A 13 3.59 -19.34 23.65
C PRO A 13 2.32 -18.62 24.11
N ILE A 14 1.62 -17.99 23.17
CA ILE A 14 0.34 -17.34 23.43
C ILE A 14 -0.73 -18.43 23.47
N TYR A 15 -1.09 -18.88 24.68
CA TYR A 15 -2.11 -19.92 24.85
C TYR A 15 -3.55 -19.40 24.84
N SER A 16 -3.74 -18.09 25.03
CA SER A 16 -5.08 -17.50 25.06
C SER A 16 -5.62 -17.29 23.65
N ARG A 17 -6.81 -17.84 23.37
CA ARG A 17 -7.57 -17.55 22.14
C ARG A 17 -8.18 -16.16 22.11
N LYS A 18 -8.22 -15.47 23.26
CA LYS A 18 -8.76 -14.12 23.38
C LYS A 18 -7.61 -13.12 23.48
N ASN A 19 -7.74 -12.00 22.79
CA ASN A 19 -6.78 -10.90 22.92
C ASN A 19 -6.74 -10.42 24.39
N GLN A 20 -5.57 -10.48 25.01
CA GLN A 20 -5.36 -10.05 26.41
C GLN A 20 -4.98 -8.56 26.51
N TYR A 21 -4.86 -7.89 25.36
CA TYR A 21 -4.49 -6.48 25.27
C TYR A 21 -5.71 -5.61 25.04
N ILE A 22 -5.66 -4.40 25.58
CA ILE A 22 -6.55 -3.32 25.16
C ILE A 22 -6.07 -2.87 23.78
N GLY A 23 -6.91 -3.04 22.76
CA GLY A 23 -6.55 -2.74 21.37
C GLY A 23 -5.77 -3.87 20.72
N ILE A 24 -4.57 -3.58 20.22
CA ILE A 24 -3.80 -4.50 19.38
C ILE A 24 -2.99 -5.48 20.22
N ASN A 25 -2.94 -6.75 19.79
CA ASN A 25 -2.12 -7.77 20.45
C ASN A 25 -0.63 -7.51 20.16
N ALA A 26 0.09 -7.00 21.15
CA ALA A 26 1.49 -6.61 21.01
C ALA A 26 2.39 -7.81 20.62
N HIS A 27 2.16 -9.00 21.20
CA HIS A 27 2.95 -10.19 20.86
C HIS A 27 2.73 -10.65 19.42
N LEU A 28 1.47 -10.70 18.96
CA LEU A 28 1.16 -11.01 17.56
C LEU A 28 1.87 -10.02 16.64
N HIS A 29 1.84 -8.73 16.97
CA HIS A 29 2.49 -7.70 16.18
C HIS A 29 4.01 -7.83 16.15
N SER A 30 4.65 -8.15 17.28
CA SER A 30 6.09 -8.45 17.31
C SER A 30 6.43 -9.65 16.42
N ILE A 31 5.58 -10.68 16.38
CA ILE A 31 5.75 -11.85 15.49
C ILE A 31 5.59 -11.43 14.02
N LEU A 32 4.58 -10.63 13.70
CA LEU A 32 4.33 -10.14 12.34
C LEU A 32 5.44 -9.22 11.82
N GLN A 33 6.12 -8.47 12.69
CA GLN A 33 7.22 -7.56 12.35
C GLN A 33 8.59 -8.25 12.28
N GLY A 34 8.71 -9.51 12.71
CA GLY A 34 9.96 -10.26 12.63
C GLY A 34 10.43 -10.47 11.18
N ARG A 35 11.70 -10.85 10.97
CA ARG A 35 12.29 -11.07 9.62
C ARG A 35 11.53 -12.08 8.74
N ARG A 36 10.78 -13.00 9.35
CA ARG A 36 9.93 -14.00 8.67
C ARG A 36 8.44 -13.76 8.92
N GLY A 37 8.11 -12.60 9.46
CA GLY A 37 6.75 -12.21 9.79
C GLY A 37 5.95 -11.97 8.52
N LYS A 38 4.63 -12.15 8.62
CA LYS A 38 3.70 -11.98 7.50
C LYS A 38 3.08 -10.59 7.50
N TRP A 39 3.90 -9.56 7.74
CA TRP A 39 3.41 -8.17 7.84
C TRP A 39 2.62 -7.76 6.60
N GLY A 40 3.14 -7.99 5.38
CA GLY A 40 2.44 -7.61 4.15
C GLY A 40 1.05 -8.25 4.00
N VAL A 41 0.92 -9.54 4.33
CA VAL A 41 -0.37 -10.25 4.28
C VAL A 41 -1.35 -9.68 5.32
N PHE A 42 -0.88 -9.49 6.56
CA PHE A 42 -1.69 -8.86 7.61
C PHE A 42 -2.15 -7.46 7.18
N HIS A 43 -1.22 -6.66 6.66
CA HIS A 43 -1.41 -5.27 6.28
C HIS A 43 -2.47 -5.13 5.18
N SER A 44 -2.35 -5.88 4.08
CA SER A 44 -3.35 -5.89 3.01
C SER A 44 -4.72 -6.40 3.50
N THR A 45 -4.75 -7.49 4.28
CA THR A 45 -6.01 -8.04 4.82
C THR A 45 -6.70 -7.05 5.76
N HIS A 46 -5.92 -6.36 6.59
CA HIS A 46 -6.44 -5.37 7.54
C HIS A 46 -7.04 -4.18 6.82
N ILE A 47 -6.41 -3.70 5.74
CA ILE A 47 -6.94 -2.63 4.90
C ILE A 47 -8.26 -3.03 4.24
N THR A 48 -8.36 -4.25 3.71
CA THR A 48 -9.64 -4.76 3.17
C THR A 48 -10.75 -4.74 4.23
N HIS A 49 -10.50 -5.31 5.42
CA HIS A 49 -11.49 -5.32 6.49
C HIS A 49 -11.82 -3.92 7.01
N LEU A 50 -10.82 -3.03 7.05
CA LEU A 50 -11.02 -1.63 7.44
C LEU A 50 -11.92 -0.91 6.43
N ALA A 51 -11.66 -1.10 5.12
CA ALA A 51 -12.48 -0.53 4.07
C ALA A 51 -13.94 -1.00 4.17
N GLU A 52 -14.18 -2.30 4.30
CA GLU A 52 -15.53 -2.86 4.48
C GLU A 52 -16.22 -2.33 5.75
N ALA A 53 -15.48 -2.17 6.84
CA ALA A 53 -16.02 -1.67 8.10
C ALA A 53 -16.39 -0.18 8.03
N ILE A 54 -15.64 0.62 7.27
CA ILE A 54 -15.90 2.04 7.05
C ILE A 54 -17.08 2.21 6.08
N ASP A 55 -17.09 1.47 4.97
CA ASP A 55 -18.13 1.56 3.94
C ASP A 55 -19.53 1.35 4.53
N LYS A 56 -19.68 0.37 5.43
CA LYS A 56 -20.93 0.10 6.18
C LYS A 56 -21.42 1.25 7.06
N ARG A 57 -20.57 2.23 7.37
CA ARG A 57 -20.87 3.36 8.27
C ARG A 57 -20.94 4.71 7.55
N LEU A 58 -20.57 4.77 6.28
CA LEU A 58 -20.58 6.03 5.55
C LEU A 58 -22.00 6.46 5.14
N PRO A 59 -22.27 7.78 5.14
CA PRO A 59 -23.51 8.29 4.58
C PRO A 59 -23.53 8.14 3.05
N ALA A 60 -24.72 8.23 2.47
CA ALA A 60 -24.87 8.24 1.01
C ALA A 60 -24.07 9.39 0.37
N GLY A 61 -23.51 9.14 -0.81
CA GLY A 61 -22.66 10.10 -1.52
C GLY A 61 -21.17 10.01 -1.19
N TYR A 62 -20.76 8.97 -0.47
CA TYR A 62 -19.34 8.63 -0.26
C TYR A 62 -19.08 7.18 -0.67
N ILE A 63 -17.85 6.89 -1.06
CA ILE A 63 -17.39 5.55 -1.40
C ILE A 63 -16.00 5.31 -0.81
N VAL A 64 -15.76 4.08 -0.37
CA VAL A 64 -14.46 3.63 0.13
C VAL A 64 -13.74 2.82 -0.93
N VAL A 65 -12.46 3.13 -1.14
CA VAL A 65 -11.60 2.38 -2.07
C VAL A 65 -10.28 2.03 -1.36
N PRO A 66 -9.92 0.73 -1.30
CA PRO A 66 -8.57 0.32 -0.93
C PRO A 66 -7.57 0.73 -2.01
N GLU A 67 -6.47 1.38 -1.63
CA GLU A 67 -5.45 1.92 -2.54
C GLU A 67 -4.06 1.36 -2.22
N SER A 68 -3.27 1.09 -3.25
CA SER A 68 -1.87 0.67 -3.16
C SER A 68 -0.97 1.91 -3.13
N GLY A 69 -0.67 2.42 -1.94
CA GLY A 69 0.25 3.53 -1.74
C GLY A 69 -0.40 4.92 -1.75
N MET A 70 0.17 5.83 -0.98
CA MET A 70 -0.09 7.28 -1.08
C MET A 70 0.55 7.89 -2.34
N GLN A 71 0.26 7.31 -3.51
CA GLN A 71 0.55 7.98 -4.76
C GLN A 71 -0.62 8.88 -5.08
N ILE A 72 -0.58 10.15 -4.65
CA ILE A 72 -1.52 11.14 -5.15
C ILE A 72 -1.19 11.40 -6.62
N ARG A 73 -1.66 10.51 -7.48
CA ARG A 73 -1.80 10.79 -8.90
C ARG A 73 -2.96 11.76 -8.97
N GLU A 74 -2.65 13.03 -9.22
CA GLU A 74 -3.68 14.00 -9.57
C GLU A 74 -4.35 13.49 -10.85
N TYR A 75 -5.44 12.76 -10.69
CA TYR A 75 -6.26 12.29 -11.79
C TYR A 75 -7.20 13.43 -12.10
N HIS A 76 -7.13 13.97 -13.31
CA HIS A 76 -7.99 15.06 -13.72
C HIS A 76 -9.22 14.45 -14.41
N PRO A 77 -10.38 14.28 -13.72
CA PRO A 77 -11.49 13.46 -14.19
C PRO A 77 -12.08 13.96 -15.53
N ARG A 78 -11.91 15.25 -15.82
CA ARG A 78 -12.38 15.86 -17.07
C ARG A 78 -11.49 15.60 -18.30
N SER A 79 -10.20 15.32 -18.11
CA SER A 79 -9.28 15.05 -19.23
C SER A 79 -8.90 13.58 -19.34
N GLY A 80 -9.12 12.78 -18.29
CA GLY A 80 -8.66 11.40 -18.22
C GLY A 80 -7.13 11.26 -18.14
N GLU A 81 -6.39 12.37 -18.07
CA GLU A 81 -4.93 12.37 -18.01
C GLU A 81 -4.45 12.34 -16.56
N SER A 82 -3.41 11.56 -16.30
CA SER A 82 -2.72 11.60 -15.01
C SER A 82 -1.88 12.87 -14.87
N ALA A 83 -1.67 13.35 -13.64
CA ALA A 83 -0.72 14.44 -13.32
C ALA A 83 0.65 14.23 -13.95
N ALA A 84 1.09 12.97 -13.98
CA ALA A 84 2.35 12.56 -14.57
C ALA A 84 2.36 12.83 -16.09
N GLU A 85 1.28 12.52 -16.81
CA GLU A 85 1.14 12.88 -18.23
C GLU A 85 1.08 14.39 -18.44
N PHE A 86 0.33 15.12 -17.60
CA PHE A 86 0.20 16.56 -17.69
C PHE A 86 1.55 17.28 -17.48
N LEU A 87 2.33 16.86 -16.48
CA LEU A 87 3.68 17.37 -16.20
C LEU A 87 4.69 16.95 -17.26
N GLN A 88 4.61 15.72 -17.77
CA GLN A 88 5.49 15.22 -18.83
C GLN A 88 5.25 15.93 -20.17
N LYS A 89 4.03 16.42 -20.41
CA LYS A 89 3.70 17.30 -21.56
C LYS A 89 4.38 18.67 -21.49
N ARG A 90 4.60 19.22 -20.29
CA ARG A 90 5.23 20.53 -20.06
C ARG A 90 6.76 20.54 -19.95
N GLN A 91 7.41 19.40 -19.72
CA GLN A 91 8.87 19.36 -19.71
C GLN A 91 9.46 19.58 -21.12
N PRO A 92 10.55 20.36 -21.26
CA PRO A 92 11.25 20.55 -22.53
C PRO A 92 11.72 19.20 -23.09
N LYS A 93 11.53 19.00 -24.40
CA LYS A 93 11.76 17.72 -25.10
C LYS A 93 13.15 17.11 -24.84
N SER A 94 14.14 17.91 -24.46
CA SER A 94 15.52 17.48 -24.18
C SER A 94 15.70 16.65 -22.90
N LYS A 95 14.73 16.63 -21.97
CA LYS A 95 14.82 15.83 -20.72
C LYS A 95 13.81 14.68 -20.63
N ARG A 96 13.04 14.43 -21.69
CA ARG A 96 12.12 13.28 -21.74
C ARG A 96 12.91 11.98 -21.87
N LYS A 97 13.34 11.41 -20.74
CA LYS A 97 13.75 10.01 -20.67
C LYS A 97 12.49 9.17 -20.84
N ARG A 98 12.11 8.92 -22.09
CA ARG A 98 11.02 8.01 -22.43
C ARG A 98 11.37 6.65 -21.84
N ARG A 99 10.72 6.27 -20.74
CA ARG A 99 10.64 4.85 -20.36
C ARG A 99 9.70 4.22 -21.39
N SER A 100 10.23 3.84 -22.55
CA SER A 100 9.48 2.92 -23.40
C SER A 100 9.47 1.60 -22.64
N ILE A 101 8.29 1.15 -22.21
CA ILE A 101 8.09 -0.25 -21.87
C ILE A 101 8.25 -0.99 -23.19
N LYS A 102 9.49 -1.41 -23.47
CA LYS A 102 9.77 -2.38 -24.53
C LYS A 102 9.55 -3.74 -23.86
N PRO A 103 8.52 -4.50 -24.22
CA PRO A 103 8.46 -5.89 -23.80
C PRO A 103 9.71 -6.60 -24.33
N ASP A 104 10.37 -7.40 -23.49
CA ASP A 104 11.57 -8.14 -23.90
C ASP A 104 11.26 -9.18 -24.98
N VAL A 105 10.00 -9.64 -25.04
CA VAL A 105 9.46 -10.48 -26.11
C VAL A 105 8.03 -10.04 -26.40
N SER A 106 7.75 -9.74 -27.67
CA SER A 106 6.38 -9.63 -28.19
C SER A 106 6.11 -10.81 -29.12
N VAL A 107 5.05 -11.56 -28.85
CA VAL A 107 4.57 -12.62 -29.75
C VAL A 107 3.43 -12.03 -30.59
N TYR A 108 3.63 -11.96 -31.90
CA TYR A 108 2.61 -11.56 -32.87
C TYR A 108 2.28 -12.75 -33.75
N ASP A 109 0.98 -13.01 -33.93
CA ASP A 109 0.50 -13.90 -34.99
C ASP A 109 0.43 -13.07 -36.27
N LEU A 110 1.39 -13.25 -37.19
CA LEU A 110 1.53 -12.43 -38.39
C LEU A 110 0.65 -12.91 -39.55
N GLU A 111 0.01 -14.07 -39.42
CA GLU A 111 -0.83 -14.67 -40.46
C GLU A 111 -2.05 -15.36 -39.82
N PRO A 112 -3.16 -14.64 -39.56
CA PRO A 112 -4.36 -15.22 -38.94
C PRO A 112 -5.18 -16.11 -39.90
N GLU A 113 -4.74 -16.37 -41.12
CA GLU A 113 -5.37 -17.32 -42.03
C GLU A 113 -5.01 -18.75 -41.66
N ARG A 114 -5.68 -19.27 -40.63
CA ARG A 114 -5.79 -20.72 -40.45
C ARG A 114 -6.95 -21.23 -41.28
N ASP A 115 -6.66 -21.62 -42.52
CA ASP A 115 -7.48 -22.60 -43.20
C ASP A 115 -7.57 -23.85 -42.32
N ALA A 116 -8.77 -24.22 -41.91
CA ALA A 116 -9.00 -25.42 -41.11
C ALA A 116 -8.69 -26.67 -41.98
N PRO A 117 -7.70 -27.51 -41.62
CA PRO A 117 -7.47 -28.74 -42.35
C PRO A 117 -8.51 -29.79 -41.90
N VAL A 118 -9.37 -30.19 -42.84
CA VAL A 118 -10.14 -31.43 -42.74
C VAL A 118 -9.17 -32.59 -42.95
N GLY A 119 -8.95 -33.38 -41.90
CA GLY A 119 -8.54 -34.78 -42.00
C GLY A 119 -7.04 -35.07 -42.23
N GLY A 120 -6.33 -35.31 -41.15
CA GLY A 120 -5.00 -35.94 -41.19
C GLY A 120 -4.47 -36.24 -39.79
N THR A 121 -4.57 -37.50 -39.35
CA THR A 121 -3.97 -37.98 -38.10
C THR A 121 -2.45 -37.99 -38.20
N ALA A 122 -1.82 -36.90 -37.76
CA ALA A 122 -0.41 -36.87 -37.43
C ALA A 122 -0.28 -36.79 -35.90
N ILE A 123 0.28 -37.84 -35.29
CA ILE A 123 0.68 -37.84 -33.87
C ILE A 123 1.97 -37.01 -33.79
N ALA A 124 1.83 -35.68 -33.70
CA ALA A 124 2.90 -34.83 -33.24
C ALA A 124 2.88 -34.86 -31.72
N ALA A 125 3.94 -35.37 -31.10
CA ALA A 125 4.11 -35.28 -29.66
C ALA A 125 4.09 -33.79 -29.26
N PRO A 126 3.25 -33.37 -28.29
CA PRO A 126 3.19 -31.98 -27.89
C PRO A 126 4.50 -31.62 -27.20
N THR A 127 5.40 -30.93 -27.91
CA THR A 127 6.49 -30.19 -27.29
C THR A 127 5.85 -29.01 -26.57
N ALA A 128 5.43 -29.21 -25.33
CA ALA A 128 4.84 -28.16 -24.52
C ALA A 128 5.82 -26.97 -24.48
N PRO A 129 5.41 -25.76 -24.88
CA PRO A 129 6.27 -24.59 -24.74
C PRO A 129 6.44 -24.30 -23.25
N SER A 130 7.50 -24.82 -22.65
CA SER A 130 7.85 -24.54 -21.26
C SER A 130 8.90 -23.42 -21.23
N VAL A 131 8.49 -22.25 -20.78
CA VAL A 131 9.40 -21.17 -20.41
C VAL A 131 9.67 -21.31 -18.91
N ILE A 132 10.88 -21.76 -18.57
CA ILE A 132 11.36 -21.79 -17.18
C ILE A 132 12.08 -20.47 -16.93
N MET A 133 11.37 -19.47 -16.42
CA MET A 133 12.02 -18.28 -15.88
C MET A 133 12.47 -18.56 -14.44
N PRO A 134 13.70 -18.16 -14.05
CA PRO A 134 14.09 -18.17 -12.65
C PRO A 134 13.15 -17.25 -11.87
N THR A 135 12.29 -17.84 -11.04
CA THR A 135 11.21 -17.16 -10.29
C THR A 135 11.73 -16.12 -9.29
N ILE A 136 13.03 -16.07 -9.05
CA ILE A 136 13.58 -15.40 -7.87
C ILE A 136 13.90 -13.91 -8.05
N ASP A 137 13.82 -13.37 -9.27
CA ASP A 137 14.19 -11.97 -9.55
C ASP A 137 13.04 -11.09 -10.08
N THR A 138 11.78 -11.57 -10.08
CA THR A 138 10.68 -10.85 -10.75
C THR A 138 9.64 -10.21 -9.82
N PHE A 139 9.58 -10.52 -8.52
CA PHE A 139 8.48 -10.04 -7.68
C PHE A 139 8.84 -9.83 -6.20
N GLU A 140 9.60 -8.78 -5.91
CA GLU A 140 9.49 -8.11 -4.61
C GLU A 140 9.62 -6.61 -4.84
N ASP A 141 8.62 -6.02 -5.53
CA ASP A 141 8.38 -4.60 -5.32
C ASP A 141 7.59 -4.49 -4.00
N PRO A 142 8.23 -4.04 -2.90
CA PRO A 142 7.54 -3.89 -1.60
C PRO A 142 6.34 -2.93 -1.67
N ASP A 143 6.17 -2.20 -2.78
CA ASP A 143 5.08 -1.28 -3.04
C ASP A 143 3.82 -1.94 -3.66
N MET A 144 3.77 -3.26 -3.83
CA MET A 144 2.59 -3.97 -4.38
C MET A 144 1.46 -4.23 -3.37
N PHE A 145 1.63 -3.89 -2.10
CA PHE A 145 0.59 -4.08 -1.09
C PHE A 145 -0.43 -2.93 -1.12
N LEU A 146 -1.69 -3.22 -0.80
CA LEU A 146 -2.63 -2.17 -0.41
C LEU A 146 -2.03 -1.48 0.82
N THR A 147 -1.98 -0.14 0.84
CA THR A 147 -1.46 0.60 2.00
C THR A 147 -2.45 1.55 2.63
N ALA A 148 -3.52 1.88 1.90
CA ALA A 148 -4.46 2.89 2.32
C ALA A 148 -5.90 2.47 2.10
N VAL A 149 -6.77 3.13 2.86
CA VAL A 149 -8.21 3.23 2.61
C VAL A 149 -8.51 4.68 2.29
N VAL A 150 -9.06 4.94 1.11
CA VAL A 150 -9.40 6.30 0.67
C VAL A 150 -10.90 6.45 0.58
N ILE A 151 -11.40 7.56 1.12
CA ILE A 151 -12.81 7.94 1.06
C ILE A 151 -12.94 9.03 0.01
N TYR A 152 -13.78 8.78 -0.99
CA TYR A 152 -14.10 9.74 -2.03
C TYR A 152 -15.51 10.27 -1.82
N ARG A 153 -15.72 11.53 -2.22
CA ARG A 153 -17.06 12.07 -2.41
C ARG A 153 -17.56 11.64 -3.78
N PHE A 154 -18.68 10.93 -3.82
CA PHE A 154 -19.31 10.49 -5.06
C PHE A 154 -20.31 11.53 -5.55
N SER A 155 -20.24 11.86 -6.85
CA SER A 155 -21.21 12.72 -7.54
C SER A 155 -21.75 12.00 -8.77
N ARG A 156 -23.06 12.13 -9.05
CA ARG A 156 -23.68 11.51 -10.24
C ARG A 156 -23.10 12.02 -11.56
N GLU A 157 -22.59 13.25 -11.58
CA GLU A 157 -22.10 13.89 -12.81
C GLU A 157 -20.64 13.54 -13.12
N GLU A 158 -19.80 13.41 -12.09
CA GLU A 158 -18.34 13.24 -12.22
C GLU A 158 -17.85 11.82 -11.90
N GLY A 159 -18.73 10.97 -11.35
CA GLY A 159 -18.38 9.63 -10.88
C GLY A 159 -17.60 9.67 -9.57
N LEU A 160 -16.39 9.11 -9.58
CA LEU A 160 -15.48 9.16 -8.43
C LEU A 160 -14.93 10.59 -8.32
N GLY A 161 -15.46 11.37 -7.38
CA GLY A 161 -15.05 12.75 -7.15
C GLY A 161 -13.71 12.87 -6.41
N GLU A 162 -13.51 13.96 -5.69
CA GLU A 162 -12.26 14.21 -4.97
C GLU A 162 -12.12 13.34 -3.71
N PRO A 163 -10.88 12.90 -3.38
CA PRO A 163 -10.61 12.22 -2.11
C PRO A 163 -10.78 13.20 -0.94
N VAL A 164 -11.61 12.83 0.03
CA VAL A 164 -11.88 13.65 1.22
C VAL A 164 -11.10 13.18 2.45
N THR A 165 -10.80 11.88 2.51
CA THR A 165 -10.06 11.29 3.64
C THR A 165 -9.14 10.19 3.14
N TRP A 166 -7.91 10.22 3.62
CA TRP A 166 -6.88 9.22 3.37
C TRP A 166 -6.54 8.54 4.68
N ILE A 167 -6.71 7.23 4.76
CA ILE A 167 -6.42 6.43 5.95
C ILE A 167 -5.27 5.50 5.62
N GLU A 168 -4.07 5.82 6.07
CA GLU A 168 -2.86 5.05 5.83
C GLU A 168 -2.59 4.09 6.99
N LEU A 169 -2.34 2.82 6.67
CA LEU A 169 -1.72 1.89 7.62
C LEU A 169 -0.20 1.91 7.40
N LEU A 170 0.56 2.38 8.39
CA LEU A 170 2.01 2.52 8.22
C LEU A 170 2.69 1.17 8.06
N SER A 171 3.65 1.12 7.13
CA SER A 171 4.55 0.00 6.93
C SER A 171 5.96 0.35 7.42
N PRO A 172 6.84 -0.65 7.63
CA PRO A 172 8.22 -0.41 8.05
C PRO A 172 8.98 0.57 7.15
N SER A 173 8.68 0.61 5.85
CA SER A 173 9.34 1.53 4.91
C SER A 173 8.94 3.00 5.12
N ASN A 174 7.83 3.28 5.80
CA ASN A 174 7.36 4.63 6.11
C ASN A 174 8.02 5.22 7.37
N LYS A 175 8.70 4.39 8.16
CA LYS A 175 9.24 4.79 9.46
C LYS A 175 10.52 5.61 9.32
N PRO A 176 10.84 6.48 10.29
CA PRO A 176 12.10 7.22 10.29
C PRO A 176 13.29 6.27 10.05
N PHE A 177 14.27 6.72 9.26
CA PHE A 177 15.47 5.98 8.86
C PHE A 177 15.26 4.81 7.88
N ALA A 178 14.04 4.54 7.42
CA ALA A 178 13.79 3.59 6.34
C ALA A 178 13.87 4.28 4.95
N ASP A 179 14.13 3.49 3.91
CA ASP A 179 14.34 4.01 2.54
C ASP A 179 13.13 4.76 1.97
N GLY A 180 11.91 4.38 2.37
CA GLY A 180 10.66 5.00 1.92
C GLY A 180 10.23 6.23 2.73
N ALA A 181 10.96 6.60 3.79
CA ALA A 181 10.53 7.64 4.72
C ALA A 181 10.41 9.02 4.06
N ALA A 182 11.37 9.39 3.21
CA ALA A 182 11.37 10.68 2.52
C ALA A 182 10.14 10.85 1.61
N GLN A 183 9.88 9.84 0.77
CA GLN A 183 8.72 9.82 -0.11
C GLN A 183 7.41 9.83 0.69
N TYR A 184 7.36 9.11 1.80
CA TYR A 184 6.21 9.14 2.70
C TYR A 184 5.93 10.55 3.24
N TYR A 185 6.96 11.27 3.72
CA TYR A 185 6.79 12.65 4.23
C TYR A 185 6.38 13.65 3.14
N ASP A 186 6.89 13.50 1.91
CA ASP A 186 6.48 14.33 0.77
C ASP A 186 5.00 14.13 0.46
N ASN A 187 4.58 12.87 0.33
CA ASN A 187 3.18 12.51 0.06
C ASN A 187 2.26 12.98 1.19
N ARG A 188 2.67 12.80 2.45
CA ARG A 188 1.96 13.29 3.64
C ARG A 188 1.74 14.81 3.56
N THR A 189 2.78 15.55 3.21
CA THR A 189 2.73 17.00 3.05
C THR A 189 1.78 17.41 1.92
N ILE A 190 1.81 16.69 0.80
CA ILE A 190 0.91 16.94 -0.34
C ILE A 190 -0.55 16.69 0.07
N SER A 191 -0.87 15.58 0.75
CA SER A 191 -2.23 15.27 1.23
C SER A 191 -2.79 16.39 2.11
N ILE A 192 -1.99 16.83 3.09
CA ILE A 192 -2.37 17.90 4.02
C ILE A 192 -2.59 19.21 3.25
N LYS A 193 -1.67 19.58 2.34
CA LYS A 193 -1.81 20.80 1.52
C LYS A 193 -3.04 20.78 0.62
N LYS A 194 -3.45 19.62 0.12
CA LYS A 194 -4.67 19.44 -0.67
C LYS A 194 -5.96 19.52 0.15
N GLY A 195 -5.87 19.62 1.48
CA GLY A 195 -7.05 19.66 2.34
C GLY A 195 -7.67 18.29 2.61
N ILE A 196 -6.95 17.20 2.32
CA ILE A 196 -7.39 15.83 2.58
C ILE A 196 -7.16 15.51 4.05
N VAL A 197 -8.19 15.02 4.74
CA VAL A 197 -8.04 14.52 6.12
C VAL A 197 -7.14 13.29 6.09
N LEU A 198 -6.01 13.31 6.80
CA LEU A 198 -5.07 12.19 6.83
C LEU A 198 -5.13 11.48 8.18
N VAL A 199 -5.55 10.22 8.17
CA VAL A 199 -5.52 9.32 9.33
C VAL A 199 -4.35 8.37 9.17
N GLU A 200 -3.46 8.32 10.17
CA GLU A 200 -2.28 7.45 10.18
C GLU A 200 -2.48 6.40 11.28
N LEU A 201 -2.52 5.12 10.89
CA LEU A 201 -2.57 3.98 11.80
C LEU A 201 -1.17 3.37 11.89
N ASP A 202 -0.57 3.39 13.07
CA ASP A 202 0.76 2.83 13.27
C ASP A 202 0.73 1.77 14.34
N TYR A 203 1.09 0.55 13.92
CA TYR A 203 1.17 -0.60 14.81
C TYR A 203 2.62 -1.10 14.98
N LEU A 204 3.60 -0.33 14.51
CA LEU A 204 5.04 -0.62 14.44
C LEU A 204 5.78 -0.08 15.68
N HIS A 205 5.40 -0.58 16.85
CA HIS A 205 5.90 -0.14 18.15
C HIS A 205 7.40 -0.39 18.42
N GLN A 206 8.07 -1.15 17.56
CA GLN A 206 9.51 -1.41 17.66
C GLN A 206 10.36 -0.31 17.02
N SER A 207 9.73 0.72 16.46
CA SER A 207 10.40 1.80 15.75
C SER A 207 9.85 3.17 16.18
N PRO A 208 10.66 4.24 16.12
CA PRO A 208 10.24 5.57 16.53
C PRO A 208 8.99 6.04 15.77
N PRO A 209 8.06 6.77 16.40
CA PRO A 209 6.86 7.29 15.74
C PRO A 209 7.21 8.20 14.56
N VAL A 210 6.31 8.27 13.56
CA VAL A 210 6.47 9.19 12.42
C VAL A 210 6.33 10.65 12.86
N LEU A 211 5.47 10.92 13.85
CA LEU A 211 5.32 12.26 14.39
C LEU A 211 6.34 12.48 15.50
N VAL A 212 7.22 13.46 15.30
CA VAL A 212 8.35 13.78 16.20
C VAL A 212 7.91 14.10 17.64
N ASN A 213 6.68 14.58 17.83
CA ASN A 213 6.16 14.97 19.14
C ASN A 213 5.38 13.85 19.86
N MET A 214 5.37 12.62 19.35
CA MET A 214 4.71 11.50 20.02
C MET A 214 5.67 10.70 20.90
N PRO A 215 5.22 10.26 22.09
CA PRO A 215 6.02 9.39 22.94
C PRO A 215 6.40 8.07 22.24
N SER A 216 7.68 7.71 22.32
CA SER A 216 8.24 6.50 21.72
C SER A 216 8.06 5.29 22.64
N TYR A 217 7.29 4.31 22.19
CA TYR A 217 7.15 3.02 22.88
C TYR A 217 8.45 2.20 22.81
N ALA A 218 9.18 2.29 21.69
CA ALA A 218 10.45 1.60 21.51
C ALA A 218 11.50 2.05 22.54
N ASP A 219 11.48 3.33 22.91
CA ASP A 219 12.38 3.92 23.90
C ASP A 219 11.82 3.84 25.34
N GLY A 220 10.61 3.29 25.49
CA GLY A 220 9.88 3.15 26.75
C GLY A 220 9.60 4.47 27.47
N GLU A 221 9.30 5.50 26.69
CA GLU A 221 8.87 6.80 27.21
C GLU A 221 7.54 6.69 27.94
N SER A 222 7.33 7.53 28.95
CA SER A 222 6.07 7.57 29.71
C SER A 222 4.88 7.93 28.81
N ASN A 223 3.73 7.29 29.04
CA ASN A 223 2.50 7.50 28.25
C ASN A 223 2.65 7.15 26.76
N SER A 224 3.60 6.27 26.42
CA SER A 224 3.67 5.63 25.11
C SER A 224 2.78 4.38 25.06
N TYR A 225 2.31 4.03 23.87
CA TYR A 225 1.43 2.88 23.62
C TYR A 225 1.98 2.05 22.45
N PRO A 226 1.70 0.73 22.39
CA PRO A 226 2.20 -0.15 21.33
C PRO A 226 1.50 0.05 19.98
N TYR A 227 0.66 1.07 19.86
CA TYR A 227 0.07 1.55 18.63
C TYR A 227 -0.32 3.02 18.78
N HIS A 228 -0.46 3.72 17.66
CA HIS A 228 -1.06 5.04 17.63
C HIS A 228 -2.00 5.21 16.44
N VAL A 229 -2.95 6.13 16.63
CA VAL A 229 -3.87 6.60 15.59
C VAL A 229 -3.75 8.12 15.59
N ALA A 230 -3.18 8.68 14.53
CA ALA A 230 -3.09 10.12 14.35
C ALA A 230 -4.14 10.60 13.35
N VAL A 231 -4.82 11.71 13.64
CA VAL A 231 -5.79 12.33 12.74
C VAL A 231 -5.34 13.75 12.45
N ASN A 232 -5.00 14.01 11.19
CA ASN A 232 -4.57 15.32 10.72
C ASN A 232 -5.72 15.96 9.93
N VAL A 233 -6.28 17.03 10.49
CA VAL A 233 -7.36 17.79 9.86
C VAL A 233 -6.78 19.10 9.31
N PRO A 234 -6.55 19.22 7.99
CA PRO A 234 -5.90 20.39 7.39
C PRO A 234 -6.75 21.69 7.45
N ARG A 235 -8.03 21.60 7.84
CA ARG A 235 -8.91 22.75 8.07
C ARG A 235 -9.74 22.55 9.35
N PRO A 236 -9.22 22.90 10.53
CA PRO A 236 -9.95 22.70 11.79
C PRO A 236 -11.15 23.64 11.98
N ASN A 237 -11.28 24.70 11.16
CA ASN A 237 -12.21 25.81 11.38
C ASN A 237 -13.26 26.01 10.25
N ALA A 238 -13.65 24.95 9.54
CA ALA A 238 -14.79 25.00 8.60
C ALA A 238 -16.05 24.42 9.26
#